data_AF-A0AAW4PZW0-F1
#
_entry.id   AF-A0AAW4PZW0-F1
#
_cell.length_a   1.000
_cell.length_b   1.000
_cell.length_c   1.000
_cell.angle_alpha   90.00
_cell.angle_beta   90.00
_cell.angle_gamma   90.00
#
_symmetry.space_group_name_H-M   'P 1'
#
loop_
_entity.id
_entity.type
_entity.pdbx_description
1 polymer ?
#
loop_
_entity_poly.entity_id
_entity_poly.type
_entity_poly.pdbx_seq_one_letter_code
_entity_poly.pdbx_strand_id
1 'polypeptide(L)'
;MSESVSLDRSGVQILRKHLDLWAELADSPDDTWRDLDVPDHGNDVFRSLQQYTSIISRERVEDDAGEPYHVFQYTEAAWVYIEDALENRETYCPCEHGGVQNRGDHYVCSYEGCDDTFDREQIDIGGEGQ
;
A
#
# COMPACT_ATOMS: atom_id res chain seq x y z
N MET A 1 -18.17 -15.57 -14.42
CA MET A 1 -19.07 -14.48 -13.99
C MET A 1 -18.29 -13.71 -12.95
N SER A 2 -17.66 -12.60 -13.34
CA SER A 2 -16.92 -11.76 -12.40
C SER A 2 -17.95 -10.93 -11.64
N GLU A 3 -18.15 -11.25 -10.37
CA GLU A 3 -18.93 -10.39 -9.48
C GLU A 3 -18.18 -9.07 -9.36
N SER A 4 -18.80 -7.97 -9.78
CA SER A 4 -18.22 -6.62 -9.64
C SER A 4 -18.25 -6.23 -8.17
N VAL A 5 -17.26 -6.69 -7.40
CA VAL A 5 -17.05 -6.27 -6.01
C VAL A 5 -16.70 -4.78 -6.05
N SER A 6 -17.61 -3.94 -5.57
CA SER A 6 -17.34 -2.51 -5.42
C SER A 6 -16.60 -2.29 -4.11
N LEU A 7 -15.55 -1.47 -4.12
CA LEU A 7 -14.80 -1.16 -2.90
C LEU A 7 -15.67 -0.42 -1.89
N ASP A 8 -15.66 -0.90 -0.64
CA ASP A 8 -16.23 -0.15 0.47
C ASP A 8 -15.45 1.16 0.69
N ARG A 9 -16.15 2.22 1.10
CA ARG A 9 -15.54 3.52 1.36
C ARG A 9 -14.41 3.44 2.40
N SER A 10 -14.56 2.57 3.40
CA SER A 10 -13.54 2.35 4.43
C SER A 10 -12.33 1.63 3.85
N GLY A 11 -12.55 0.64 2.98
CA GLY A 11 -11.51 -0.02 2.21
C GLY A 11 -10.68 0.98 1.38
N VAL A 12 -11.35 1.87 0.63
CA VAL A 12 -10.69 2.95 -0.11
C VAL A 12 -9.84 3.84 0.80
N GLN A 13 -10.37 4.25 1.94
CA GLN A 13 -9.62 5.10 2.88
C GLN A 13 -8.38 4.41 3.44
N ILE A 14 -8.47 3.11 3.70
CA ILE A 14 -7.35 2.31 4.21
C ILE A 14 -6.28 2.14 3.12
N LEU A 15 -6.70 1.74 1.91
CA LEU A 15 -5.81 1.63 0.76
C LEU A 15 -5.07 2.94 0.50
N ARG A 16 -5.81 4.06 0.46
CA ARG A 16 -5.23 5.39 0.25
C ARG A 16 -4.18 5.76 1.28
N LYS A 17 -4.44 5.48 2.56
CA LYS A 17 -3.57 5.93 3.66
C LYS A 17 -2.25 5.16 3.69
N HIS A 18 -2.25 3.92 3.22
CA HIS A 18 -1.12 3.01 3.25
C HIS A 18 -0.79 2.52 1.84
N LEU A 19 -0.95 3.38 0.83
CA LEU A 19 -0.88 3.00 -0.59
C LEU A 19 0.46 2.35 -0.94
N ASP A 20 1.57 2.95 -0.49
CA ASP A 20 2.92 2.45 -0.75
C ASP A 20 3.12 1.03 -0.21
N LEU A 21 2.66 0.76 1.03
CA LEU A 21 2.70 -0.57 1.64
C LEU A 21 1.96 -1.61 0.80
N TRP A 22 0.76 -1.28 0.32
CA TRP A 22 -0.06 -2.24 -0.44
C TRP A 22 0.48 -2.48 -1.84
N ALA A 23 1.08 -1.45 -2.44
CA ALA A 23 1.75 -1.54 -3.73
C ALA A 23 2.98 -2.45 -3.69
N GLU A 24 3.69 -2.55 -2.56
CA GLU A 24 4.86 -3.42 -2.44
C GLU A 24 4.55 -4.92 -2.31
N LEU A 25 3.32 -5.28 -1.93
CA LEU A 25 2.94 -6.68 -1.73
C LEU A 25 2.62 -7.44 -3.03
N ALA A 26 2.39 -6.73 -4.13
CA ALA A 26 2.03 -7.32 -5.42
C ALA A 26 2.43 -6.41 -6.58
N ASP A 27 3.02 -6.99 -7.63
CA ASP A 27 3.35 -6.29 -8.88
C ASP A 27 2.21 -6.39 -9.90
N SER A 28 1.27 -7.32 -9.71
CA SER A 28 0.15 -7.58 -10.61
C SER A 28 -1.14 -7.96 -9.84
N PRO A 29 -2.33 -7.80 -10.46
CA PRO A 29 -3.59 -8.22 -9.82
C PRO A 29 -3.66 -9.73 -9.58
N ASP A 30 -2.92 -10.51 -10.35
CA ASP A 30 -2.89 -11.98 -10.29
C ASP A 30 -1.91 -12.51 -9.22
N ASP A 31 -1.06 -11.64 -8.67
CA ASP A 31 -0.06 -12.02 -7.68
C ASP A 31 -0.72 -12.38 -6.35
N THR A 32 -0.14 -13.37 -5.68
CA THR A 32 -0.57 -13.81 -4.35
C THR A 32 0.56 -13.70 -3.36
N TRP A 33 0.22 -13.30 -2.13
CA TRP A 33 1.17 -13.10 -1.05
C TRP A 33 0.64 -13.71 0.25
N ARG A 34 1.52 -13.95 1.22
CA ARG A 34 1.24 -14.54 2.52
C ARG A 34 0.99 -13.45 3.55
N ASP A 35 0.28 -13.77 4.63
CA ASP A 35 0.17 -12.87 5.79
C ASP A 35 1.55 -12.47 6.34
N LEU A 36 2.51 -13.38 6.31
CA LEU A 36 3.90 -13.11 6.72
C LEU A 36 4.66 -12.14 5.81
N ASP A 37 4.19 -11.93 4.58
CA ASP A 37 4.80 -10.95 3.67
C ASP A 37 4.36 -9.52 4.02
N VAL A 38 3.31 -9.35 4.83
CA VAL A 38 2.87 -8.04 5.34
C VAL A 38 3.85 -7.55 6.41
N PRO A 39 4.48 -6.38 6.24
CA PRO A 39 5.32 -5.79 7.27
C PRO A 39 4.61 -5.62 8.61
N ASP A 40 5.37 -5.68 9.71
CA ASP A 40 4.81 -5.63 11.08
C ASP A 40 3.87 -4.44 11.32
N HIS A 41 4.21 -3.27 10.78
CA HIS A 41 3.41 -2.05 10.89
C HIS A 41 2.11 -2.08 10.05
N GLY A 42 1.99 -3.02 9.11
CA GLY A 42 0.83 -3.24 8.26
C GLY A 42 -0.19 -4.24 8.80
N ASN A 43 0.18 -5.06 9.80
CA ASN A 43 -0.64 -6.19 10.27
C ASN A 43 -2.03 -5.78 10.82
N ASP A 44 -2.11 -4.67 11.55
CA ASP A 44 -3.38 -4.15 12.07
C ASP A 44 -4.31 -3.69 10.94
N VAL A 45 -3.71 -3.19 9.85
CA VAL A 45 -4.43 -2.64 8.70
C VAL A 45 -4.87 -3.76 7.74
N PHE A 46 -4.06 -4.80 7.59
CA PHE A 46 -4.36 -5.99 6.80
C PHE A 46 -5.71 -6.62 7.17
N ARG A 47 -5.97 -6.81 8.47
CA ARG A 47 -7.26 -7.35 8.95
C ARG A 47 -8.46 -6.49 8.55
N SER A 48 -8.27 -5.18 8.52
CA SER A 48 -9.32 -4.25 8.12
C SER A 48 -9.58 -4.35 6.61
N LEU A 49 -8.55 -4.49 5.78
CA LEU A 49 -8.74 -4.69 4.34
C LEU A 49 -9.45 -5.99 3.99
N GLN A 50 -9.21 -7.07 4.73
CA GLN A 50 -9.98 -8.31 4.61
C GLN A 50 -11.45 -8.08 4.97
N GLN A 51 -11.72 -7.36 6.06
CA GLN A 51 -13.09 -7.04 6.49
C GLN A 51 -13.86 -6.22 5.44
N TYR A 52 -13.20 -5.30 4.74
CA TYR A 52 -13.78 -4.44 3.71
C TYR A 52 -13.63 -4.98 2.29
N THR A 53 -13.42 -6.30 2.14
CA THR A 53 -13.37 -7.01 0.86
C THR A 53 -12.38 -6.44 -0.17
N SER A 54 -11.33 -5.78 0.31
CA SER A 54 -10.25 -5.28 -0.56
C SER A 54 -9.23 -6.39 -0.87
N ILE A 55 -9.14 -7.38 0.02
CA ILE A 55 -8.31 -8.57 -0.12
C ILE A 55 -9.19 -9.81 0.07
N ILE A 56 -8.90 -10.85 -0.70
CA ILE A 56 -9.54 -12.17 -0.62
C ILE A 56 -8.51 -13.25 -0.28
N SER A 57 -8.91 -14.21 0.56
CA SER A 57 -8.16 -15.45 0.75
C SER A 57 -8.49 -16.40 -0.39
N ARG A 58 -7.47 -16.89 -1.12
CA ARG A 58 -7.68 -17.81 -2.26
C ARG A 58 -7.65 -19.28 -1.85
N GLU A 59 -6.58 -19.69 -1.18
CA GLU A 59 -6.38 -21.09 -0.80
C GLU A 59 -5.51 -21.20 0.46
N ARG A 60 -5.66 -22.34 1.15
CA ARG A 60 -4.74 -22.77 2.20
C ARG A 60 -3.68 -23.66 1.56
N VAL A 61 -2.43 -23.21 1.56
CA VAL A 61 -1.29 -23.89 0.95
C VAL A 61 -0.42 -24.48 2.07
N GLU A 62 0.31 -25.56 1.80
CA GLU A 62 1.30 -26.13 2.73
C GLU A 62 2.71 -25.69 2.30
N ASP A 63 3.56 -25.30 3.25
CA ASP A 63 4.96 -25.03 2.97
C ASP A 63 5.80 -26.32 2.85
N ASP A 64 7.11 -26.19 2.62
CA ASP A 64 8.02 -27.35 2.49
C ASP A 64 8.11 -28.20 3.77
N ALA A 65 7.70 -27.67 4.93
CA ALA A 65 7.63 -28.37 6.21
C ALA A 65 6.24 -28.98 6.47
N GLY A 66 5.26 -28.77 5.58
CA GLY A 66 3.88 -29.20 5.76
C GLY A 66 3.06 -28.28 6.67
N GLU A 67 3.56 -27.10 7.01
CA GLU A 67 2.83 -26.12 7.81
C GLU A 67 1.89 -25.33 6.90
N PRO A 68 0.58 -25.30 7.22
CA PRO A 68 -0.38 -24.68 6.34
C PRO A 68 -0.47 -23.17 6.56
N TYR A 69 -0.44 -22.40 5.47
CA TYR A 69 -0.58 -20.95 5.45
C TYR A 69 -1.68 -20.50 4.47
N HIS A 70 -2.14 -19.27 4.61
CA HIS A 70 -3.13 -18.68 3.70
C HIS A 70 -2.44 -17.80 2.67
N VAL A 71 -2.88 -17.89 1.41
CA VAL A 71 -2.53 -16.92 0.37
C VAL A 71 -3.65 -15.92 0.16
N PHE A 72 -3.24 -14.67 -0.01
CA PHE A 72 -4.07 -13.50 -0.18
C PHE A 72 -3.84 -12.88 -1.53
N GLN A 73 -4.88 -12.24 -2.04
CA GLN A 73 -4.85 -11.52 -3.31
C GLN A 73 -5.76 -10.30 -3.20
N TYR A 74 -5.42 -9.22 -3.90
CA TYR A 74 -6.32 -8.09 -4.05
C TYR A 74 -7.57 -8.45 -4.85
N THR A 75 -8.69 -7.82 -4.53
CA THR A 75 -9.82 -7.84 -5.47
C THR A 75 -9.51 -6.97 -6.68
N GLU A 76 -10.14 -7.26 -7.83
CA GLU A 76 -9.96 -6.46 -9.05
C GLU A 76 -10.19 -4.96 -8.79
N ALA A 77 -11.23 -4.61 -8.02
CA ALA A 77 -11.50 -3.23 -7.68
C ALA A 77 -10.45 -2.60 -6.76
N ALA A 78 -9.90 -3.37 -5.80
CA ALA A 78 -8.79 -2.91 -4.96
C ALA A 78 -7.54 -2.65 -5.79
N TRP A 79 -7.20 -3.58 -6.70
CA TRP A 79 -6.06 -3.42 -7.58
C TRP A 79 -6.20 -2.19 -8.49
N VAL A 80 -7.33 -2.05 -9.18
CA VAL A 80 -7.61 -0.88 -10.04
C VAL A 80 -7.48 0.42 -9.25
N TYR A 81 -7.93 0.45 -7.99
CA TYR A 81 -7.75 1.63 -7.15
C TYR A 81 -6.29 1.90 -6.80
N ILE A 82 -5.52 0.86 -6.44
CA ILE A 82 -4.09 1.00 -6.12
C ILE A 82 -3.33 1.52 -7.34
N GLU A 83 -3.55 0.91 -8.50
CA GLU A 83 -2.91 1.29 -9.76
C GLU A 83 -3.26 2.73 -10.15
N ASP A 84 -4.55 3.08 -10.20
CA ASP A 84 -5.00 4.46 -10.51
C ASP A 84 -4.45 5.48 -9.51
N ALA A 85 -4.42 5.13 -8.21
CA ALA A 85 -3.89 6.02 -7.19
C ALA A 85 -2.37 6.21 -7.32
N LEU A 86 -1.62 5.18 -7.74
CA LEU A 86 -0.17 5.28 -7.99
C LEU A 86 0.13 6.08 -9.25
N GLU A 87 -0.62 5.86 -10.34
CA GLU A 87 -0.41 6.57 -11.61
C GLU A 87 -0.77 8.07 -11.50
N ASN A 88 -1.81 8.40 -10.73
CA ASN A 88 -2.30 9.76 -10.59
C ASN A 88 -1.80 10.46 -9.31
N ARG A 89 -0.88 9.86 -8.54
CA ARG A 89 -0.37 10.53 -7.33
C ARG A 89 0.53 11.70 -7.71
N GLU A 90 0.21 12.86 -7.17
CA GLU A 90 1.15 13.96 -7.06
C GLU A 90 1.89 13.82 -5.74
N THR A 91 3.18 13.46 -5.80
CA THR A 91 4.04 13.36 -4.62
C THR A 91 5.17 14.36 -4.71
N TYR A 92 5.45 14.98 -3.57
CA TYR A 92 6.61 15.85 -3.37
C TYR A 92 7.79 15.09 -2.74
N CYS A 93 7.65 13.78 -2.44
CA CYS A 93 8.79 12.97 -2.00
C CYS A 93 9.68 12.65 -3.21
N PRO A 94 10.99 12.93 -3.14
CA PRO A 94 11.94 12.48 -4.17
C PRO A 94 11.99 10.96 -4.33
N CYS A 95 11.61 10.22 -3.29
CA CYS A 95 11.44 8.77 -3.27
C CYS A 95 10.13 8.26 -3.90
N GLU A 96 9.29 9.17 -4.40
CA GLU A 96 7.97 8.90 -4.97
C GLU A 96 6.90 8.36 -3.99
N HIS A 97 7.22 8.03 -2.74
CA HIS A 97 6.21 7.63 -1.75
C HIS A 97 5.25 8.76 -1.35
N GLY A 98 4.13 8.42 -0.70
CA GLY A 98 2.98 9.29 -0.45
C GLY A 98 3.20 10.55 0.41
N GLY A 99 4.44 10.87 0.82
CA GLY A 99 4.73 12.14 1.48
C GLY A 99 6.08 12.21 2.19
N VAL A 100 6.27 13.36 2.86
CA VAL A 100 7.44 13.65 3.69
C VAL A 100 7.03 14.25 5.03
N GLN A 101 7.81 13.98 6.08
CA GLN A 101 7.67 14.58 7.40
C GLN A 101 8.79 15.59 7.62
N ASN A 102 8.46 16.81 8.02
CA ASN A 102 9.44 17.83 8.37
C ASN A 102 9.98 17.58 9.79
N ARG A 103 11.31 17.41 9.92
CA ARG A 103 12.01 17.20 11.20
C ARG A 103 12.72 18.46 11.73
N GLY A 104 12.57 19.59 11.04
CA GLY A 104 13.12 20.90 11.39
C GLY A 104 14.21 21.32 10.41
N ASP A 105 15.32 20.61 10.40
CA ASP A 105 16.48 20.84 9.54
C ASP A 105 16.45 20.02 8.24
N HIS A 106 15.76 18.88 8.24
CA HIS A 106 15.61 17.99 7.09
C HIS A 106 14.18 17.43 7.00
N TYR A 107 13.90 16.75 5.90
CA TYR A 107 12.67 16.01 5.65
C TYR A 107 12.97 14.52 5.62
N VAL A 108 12.06 13.70 6.10
CA VAL A 108 12.16 12.23 5.97
C VAL A 108 10.94 11.72 5.22
N CYS A 109 11.07 10.61 4.50
CA CYS A 109 9.90 9.96 3.91
C CYS A 109 8.86 9.65 5.00
N SER A 110 7.57 9.81 4.70
CA SER A 110 6.51 9.45 5.64
C SER A 110 6.14 7.96 5.60
N TYR A 111 6.63 7.22 4.61
CA TYR A 111 6.39 5.80 4.48
C TYR A 111 7.28 5.01 5.43
N GLU A 112 6.68 4.17 6.29
CA GLU A 112 7.38 3.44 7.35
C GLU A 112 8.41 2.42 6.83
N GLY A 113 8.31 1.99 5.58
CA GLY A 113 9.30 1.14 4.90
C GLY A 113 10.46 1.90 4.24
N CYS A 114 10.47 3.23 4.29
CA CYS A 114 11.48 4.06 3.62
C CYS A 114 12.19 4.98 4.62
N ASP A 115 13.51 4.78 4.79
CA ASP A 115 14.37 5.56 5.68
C ASP A 115 15.02 6.78 4.99
N ASP A 116 14.59 7.12 3.77
CA ASP A 116 15.22 8.20 3.02
C ASP A 116 15.02 9.56 3.69
N THR A 117 16.11 10.33 3.67
CA THR A 117 16.20 11.68 4.23
C THR A 117 16.56 12.66 3.11
N PHE A 118 15.92 13.82 3.12
CA PHE A 118 16.03 14.84 2.10
C PHE A 118 16.30 16.20 2.71
N ASP A 119 17.16 16.96 2.05
CA ASP A 119 17.32 18.38 2.34
C ASP A 119 16.12 19.18 1.81
N ARG A 120 15.94 20.38 2.37
CA ARG A 120 14.85 21.28 1.97
C ARG A 120 14.84 21.61 0.48
N GLU A 121 16.01 21.67 -0.15
CA GLU A 121 16.17 21.98 -1.58
C GLU A 121 15.72 20.83 -2.49
N GLN A 122 15.66 19.60 -1.96
CA GLN A 122 15.23 18.41 -2.71
C GLN A 122 13.71 18.24 -2.70
N ILE A 123 13.01 18.86 -1.75
CA ILE A 123 11.55 18.81 -1.67
C ILE A 123 10.97 20.00 -2.44
N ASP A 124 10.36 19.74 -3.59
CA ASP A 124 9.59 20.75 -4.32
C ASP A 124 8.20 20.92 -3.70
N ILE A 125 8.14 21.49 -2.49
CA ILE A 125 6.89 21.89 -1.85
C ILE A 125 6.38 23.20 -2.45
N GLY A 126 6.02 23.18 -3.74
CA GLY A 126 5.14 24.16 -4.39
C GLY A 126 5.34 25.61 -3.96
N GLY A 127 6.60 26.06 -3.89
CA GLY A 127 6.99 27.38 -3.39
C GLY A 127 6.84 28.46 -4.46
N GLU A 128 5.73 28.48 -5.21
CA GLU A 128 5.40 29.61 -6.06
C GLU A 128 4.44 30.52 -5.30
N GLY A 129 5.01 31.55 -4.69
CA GLY A 129 4.24 32.70 -4.25
C GLY A 129 3.49 33.32 -5.43
N GLN A 130 2.16 33.37 -5.32
CA GLN A 130 1.32 34.45 -5.82
C GLN A 130 0.24 34.75 -4.78
#